data_AF-A0A352M705-F1
#
_entry.id   AF-A0A352M705-F1
#
_cell.length_a   1.000
_cell.length_b   1.000
_cell.length_c   1.000
_cell.angle_alpha   90.00
_cell.angle_beta   90.00
_cell.angle_gamma   90.00
#
_symmetry.space_group_name_H-M   'P 1'
#
loop_
_entity.id
_entity.type
_entity.pdbx_description
1 polymer ?
#
loop_
_entity_poly.entity_id
_entity_poly.type
_entity_poly.pdbx_seq_one_letter_code
_entity_poly.pdbx_strand_id
1 'polypeptide(L)'
;MPLDWSAMTPEKYEKFDKTLRDRDKIMADKVIEIVGNLNKSGAARKKALVIMNYRHAFSDRFKILLTKKQDNTGRYIFEAFPGKTANVMINSFALLPGTTDQKTNDTPVQSGKWDAAFEADGNRDLGFDFEGSPFGKDYFDYFAFFPHFCSYSTVFNGFIFYKPLSEHKQMTGVPGLMDDGYDKIIADRFVICGSTTTEASLYVDEFKKAGVREFSYEKMAEHEKAIKKWLK
;
A
#
# COMPACT_ATOMS: atom_id res chain seq x y z
N MET A 1 9.03 -13.27 16.35
CA MET A 1 8.33 -12.83 17.57
C MET A 1 7.18 -11.96 17.13
N PRO A 2 5.92 -12.26 17.49
CA PRO A 2 4.81 -11.38 17.14
C PRO A 2 5.00 -10.01 17.82
N LEU A 3 4.75 -8.93 17.09
CA LEU A 3 4.82 -7.57 17.61
C LEU A 3 3.66 -7.35 18.60
N ASP A 4 3.97 -7.23 19.88
CA ASP A 4 3.02 -6.86 20.94
C ASP A 4 3.52 -5.61 21.64
N TRP A 5 2.92 -4.47 21.30
CA TRP A 5 3.27 -3.17 21.86
C TRP A 5 3.06 -3.08 23.38
N SER A 6 2.11 -3.84 23.93
CA SER A 6 1.80 -3.78 25.36
C SER A 6 2.90 -4.38 26.23
N ALA A 7 3.65 -5.35 25.68
CA ALA A 7 4.75 -6.04 26.34
C ALA A 7 6.13 -5.61 25.81
N MET A 8 6.19 -4.64 24.89
CA MET A 8 7.41 -4.22 24.23
C MET A 8 8.28 -3.34 25.15
N THR A 9 9.59 -3.55 25.09
CA THR A 9 10.61 -2.71 25.75
C THR A 9 11.66 -2.33 24.71
N PRO A 10 12.51 -1.32 24.94
CA PRO A 10 13.59 -0.97 24.02
C PRO A 10 14.47 -2.16 23.62
N GLU A 11 14.83 -3.03 24.57
CA GLU A 11 15.68 -4.20 24.32
C GLU A 11 14.95 -5.27 23.49
N LYS A 12 13.63 -5.43 23.71
CA LYS A 12 12.81 -6.34 22.89
C LYS A 12 12.62 -5.78 21.49
N TYR A 13 12.45 -4.47 21.37
CA TYR A 13 12.32 -3.79 20.08
C TYR A 13 13.62 -3.89 19.28
N GLU A 14 14.79 -3.68 19.89
CA GLU A 14 16.08 -3.83 19.21
C GLU A 14 16.27 -5.26 18.65
N LYS A 15 15.80 -6.28 19.37
CA LYS A 15 15.79 -7.66 18.88
C LYS A 15 14.79 -7.87 17.75
N PHE A 16 13.61 -7.25 17.84
CA PHE A 16 12.58 -7.29 16.82
C PHE A 16 13.03 -6.57 15.53
N ASP A 17 13.68 -5.43 15.64
CA ASP A 17 14.18 -4.62 14.53
C ASP A 17 15.12 -5.44 13.61
N LYS A 18 15.96 -6.28 14.22
CA LYS A 18 16.84 -7.23 13.52
C LYS A 18 16.07 -8.28 12.69
N THR A 19 14.78 -8.48 12.94
CA THR A 19 13.87 -9.36 12.18
C THR A 19 13.07 -8.64 11.10
N LEU A 20 13.18 -7.32 10.95
CA LEU A 20 12.41 -6.55 9.95
C LEU A 20 12.75 -6.90 8.50
N ARG A 21 13.82 -7.66 8.25
CA ARG A 21 14.05 -8.31 6.95
C ARG A 21 12.88 -9.21 6.55
N ASP A 22 12.19 -9.79 7.53
CA ASP A 22 11.02 -10.65 7.37
C ASP A 22 9.70 -9.91 7.63
N ARG A 23 9.69 -8.56 7.62
CA ARG A 23 8.51 -7.73 7.97
C ARG A 23 7.23 -8.14 7.24
N ASP A 24 7.34 -8.49 5.96
CA ASP A 24 6.22 -8.90 5.13
C ASP A 24 5.60 -10.22 5.61
N LYS A 25 6.44 -11.15 6.05
CA LYS A 25 5.99 -12.40 6.68
C LYS A 25 5.36 -12.13 8.03
N ILE A 26 5.94 -11.26 8.85
CA ILE A 26 5.41 -10.92 10.18
C ILE A 26 4.01 -10.29 10.05
N MET A 27 3.84 -9.36 9.11
CA MET A 27 2.53 -8.75 8.81
C MET A 27 1.53 -9.82 8.34
N ALA A 28 1.94 -10.71 7.43
CA ALA A 28 1.08 -11.77 6.93
C ALA A 28 0.66 -12.75 8.03
N ASP A 29 1.60 -13.22 8.86
CA ASP A 29 1.33 -14.15 9.94
C ASP A 29 0.27 -13.59 10.89
N LYS A 30 0.31 -12.27 11.17
CA LYS A 30 -0.71 -11.64 12.02
C LYS A 30 -2.08 -11.60 11.36
N VAL A 31 -2.15 -11.27 10.07
CA VAL A 31 -3.40 -11.31 9.30
C VAL A 31 -3.95 -12.73 9.27
N ILE A 32 -3.12 -13.72 8.97
CA ILE A 32 -3.48 -15.14 8.90
C ILE A 32 -4.00 -15.64 10.25
N GLU A 33 -3.36 -15.26 11.35
CA GLU A 33 -3.82 -15.58 12.71
C GLU A 33 -5.22 -15.01 12.96
N ILE A 34 -5.43 -13.71 12.71
CA ILE A 34 -6.72 -13.02 12.94
C ILE A 34 -7.83 -13.66 12.10
N VAL A 35 -7.60 -13.83 10.80
CA VAL A 35 -8.58 -14.41 9.87
C VAL A 35 -8.83 -15.89 10.20
N GLY A 36 -7.78 -16.64 10.57
CA GLY A 36 -7.89 -18.02 11.00
C GLY A 36 -8.76 -18.18 12.25
N ASN A 37 -8.59 -17.30 13.24
CA ASN A 37 -9.41 -17.27 14.44
C ASN A 37 -10.85 -16.87 14.14
N LEU A 38 -11.05 -15.87 13.27
CA LEU A 38 -12.39 -15.45 12.82
C LEU A 38 -13.13 -16.60 12.11
N ASN A 39 -12.45 -17.35 11.25
CA ASN A 39 -13.02 -18.50 10.55
C ASN A 39 -13.50 -19.62 11.49
N LYS A 40 -12.75 -19.85 12.58
CA LYS A 40 -13.06 -20.82 13.64
C LYS A 40 -14.14 -20.35 14.61
N SER A 41 -14.41 -19.04 14.67
CA SER A 41 -15.41 -18.47 15.56
C SER A 41 -16.85 -18.86 15.17
N GLY A 42 -17.78 -18.74 16.11
CA GLY A 42 -19.22 -18.83 15.87
C GLY A 42 -19.83 -17.61 15.19
N ALA A 43 -19.03 -16.61 14.79
CA ALA A 43 -19.54 -15.37 14.21
C ALA A 43 -20.14 -15.61 12.81
N ALA A 44 -21.24 -14.90 12.51
CA ALA A 44 -21.86 -14.95 11.18
C ALA A 44 -20.99 -14.30 10.10
N ARG A 45 -20.24 -13.25 10.43
CA ARG A 45 -19.32 -12.56 9.50
C ARG A 45 -17.90 -13.09 9.66
N LYS A 46 -17.42 -13.78 8.63
CA LYS A 46 -16.09 -14.42 8.60
C LYS A 46 -15.13 -13.86 7.53
N LYS A 47 -15.51 -12.75 6.91
CA LYS A 47 -14.69 -12.06 5.89
C LYS A 47 -13.91 -10.92 6.54
N ALA A 48 -12.70 -10.69 6.06
CA ALA A 48 -11.84 -9.58 6.49
C ALA A 48 -11.48 -8.70 5.29
N LEU A 49 -11.38 -7.40 5.52
CA LEU A 49 -10.76 -6.44 4.61
C LEU A 49 -9.39 -6.08 5.19
N VAL A 50 -8.34 -6.27 4.39
CA VAL A 50 -6.98 -5.95 4.78
C VAL A 50 -6.52 -4.78 3.93
N ILE A 51 -6.26 -3.64 4.57
CA ILE A 51 -5.80 -2.42 3.90
C ILE A 51 -4.28 -2.37 4.04
N MET A 52 -3.58 -2.35 2.91
CA MET A 52 -2.12 -2.27 2.88
C MET A 52 -1.65 -1.32 1.79
N ASN A 53 -0.42 -0.81 1.93
CA ASN A 53 0.25 -0.15 0.82
C ASN A 53 0.47 -1.12 -0.36
N TYR A 54 0.49 -0.58 -1.58
CA TYR A 54 0.38 -1.35 -2.81
C TYR A 54 1.32 -2.56 -2.92
N ARG A 55 2.62 -2.41 -2.58
CA ARG A 55 3.59 -3.52 -2.72
C ARG A 55 3.29 -4.70 -1.81
N HIS A 56 2.66 -4.45 -0.67
CA HIS A 56 2.33 -5.47 0.31
C HIS A 56 1.08 -6.26 -0.10
N ALA A 57 0.33 -5.79 -1.10
CA ALA A 57 -0.88 -6.44 -1.55
C ALA A 57 -0.67 -7.37 -2.76
N PHE A 58 0.55 -7.50 -3.29
CA PHE A 58 0.82 -8.32 -4.48
C PHE A 58 0.47 -9.80 -4.28
N SER A 59 0.06 -10.48 -5.34
CA SER A 59 -0.29 -11.90 -5.28
C SER A 59 0.94 -12.80 -5.12
N ASP A 60 0.70 -14.07 -4.82
CA ASP A 60 1.73 -15.13 -4.81
C ASP A 60 2.25 -15.50 -6.21
N ARG A 61 1.58 -15.00 -7.26
CA ARG A 61 1.93 -15.20 -8.67
C ARG A 61 2.93 -14.16 -9.18
N PHE A 62 3.12 -13.04 -8.48
CA PHE A 62 4.11 -12.04 -8.87
C PHE A 62 5.54 -12.59 -8.70
N LYS A 63 6.33 -12.53 -9.78
CA LYS A 63 7.71 -13.03 -9.83
C LYS A 63 8.62 -11.96 -10.43
N ILE A 64 9.73 -11.71 -9.78
CA ILE A 64 10.83 -10.90 -10.34
C ILE A 64 11.93 -11.82 -10.85
N LEU A 65 12.80 -11.30 -11.71
CA LEU A 65 13.94 -12.02 -12.28
C LEU A 65 13.50 -13.39 -12.84
N LEU A 66 12.35 -13.41 -13.52
CA LEU A 66 11.66 -14.56 -14.13
C LEU A 66 11.15 -15.64 -13.16
N THR A 67 11.80 -15.88 -12.03
CA THR A 67 11.53 -17.07 -11.20
C THR A 67 11.32 -16.77 -9.72
N LYS A 68 11.84 -15.65 -9.21
CA LYS A 68 11.85 -15.37 -7.78
C LYS A 68 10.54 -14.75 -7.33
N LYS A 69 9.77 -15.49 -6.54
CA LYS A 69 8.65 -14.92 -5.77
C LYS A 69 9.18 -13.83 -4.84
N GLN A 70 8.50 -12.70 -4.79
CA GLN A 70 8.83 -11.65 -3.84
C GLN A 70 8.34 -11.98 -2.44
N ASP A 71 9.08 -11.52 -1.44
CA ASP A 71 8.59 -11.52 -0.06
C ASP A 71 7.71 -10.28 0.08
N ASN A 72 6.41 -10.54 0.01
CA ASN A 72 5.36 -9.55 0.15
C ASN A 72 4.23 -10.16 0.99
N THR A 73 3.54 -9.32 1.76
CA THR A 73 2.51 -9.76 2.71
C THR A 73 1.39 -10.52 2.02
N GLY A 74 0.92 -10.01 0.88
CA GLY A 74 -0.14 -10.58 0.07
C GLY A 74 0.15 -12.01 -0.35
N ARG A 75 1.34 -12.30 -0.88
CA ARG A 75 1.78 -13.65 -1.25
C ARG A 75 1.53 -14.66 -0.14
N TYR A 76 2.00 -14.37 1.08
CA TYR A 76 1.84 -15.31 2.19
C TYR A 76 0.36 -15.51 2.55
N ILE A 77 -0.47 -14.47 2.44
CA ILE A 77 -1.92 -14.56 2.66
C ILE A 77 -2.60 -15.39 1.54
N PHE A 78 -2.21 -15.21 0.28
CA PHE A 78 -2.68 -16.03 -0.84
C PHE A 78 -2.30 -17.50 -0.67
N GLU A 79 -1.06 -17.77 -0.26
CA GLU A 79 -0.56 -19.13 0.01
C GLU A 79 -1.29 -19.77 1.20
N ALA A 80 -1.65 -19.01 2.24
CA ALA A 80 -2.36 -19.50 3.42
C ALA A 80 -3.86 -19.74 3.19
N PHE A 81 -4.49 -19.00 2.27
CA PHE A 81 -5.92 -19.08 1.97
C PHE A 81 -6.18 -19.21 0.46
N PRO A 82 -5.72 -20.31 -0.18
CA PRO A 82 -5.83 -20.49 -1.62
C PRO A 82 -7.30 -20.49 -2.07
N GLY A 83 -7.59 -19.75 -3.15
CA GLY A 83 -8.94 -19.60 -3.70
C GLY A 83 -9.93 -18.84 -2.81
N LYS A 84 -9.47 -18.25 -1.69
CA LYS A 84 -10.31 -17.49 -0.74
C LYS A 84 -9.80 -16.06 -0.51
N THR A 85 -8.68 -15.70 -1.13
CA THR A 85 -8.08 -14.38 -1.08
C THR A 85 -8.24 -13.71 -2.44
N ALA A 86 -8.58 -12.43 -2.43
CA ALA A 86 -8.53 -11.57 -3.60
C ALA A 86 -7.86 -10.24 -3.22
N ASN A 87 -7.14 -9.64 -4.14
CA ASN A 87 -6.56 -8.31 -3.99
C ASN A 87 -7.08 -7.37 -5.09
N VAL A 88 -7.19 -6.09 -4.75
CA VAL A 88 -7.74 -5.08 -5.64
C VAL A 88 -6.79 -3.89 -5.64
N MET A 89 -6.38 -3.47 -6.83
CA MET A 89 -5.60 -2.25 -7.03
C MET A 89 -6.55 -1.06 -7.14
N ILE A 90 -6.19 0.07 -6.54
CA ILE A 90 -6.86 1.35 -6.78
C ILE A 90 -5.96 2.16 -7.72
N ASN A 91 -6.54 2.90 -8.67
CA ASN A 91 -5.79 3.74 -9.59
C ASN A 91 -4.88 4.71 -8.82
N SER A 92 -3.64 4.82 -9.29
CA SER A 92 -2.60 5.64 -8.66
C SER A 92 -1.45 5.82 -9.64
N PHE A 93 -0.48 6.65 -9.29
CA PHE A 93 0.76 6.78 -10.05
C PHE A 93 1.70 5.59 -9.81
N ALA A 94 2.36 5.13 -10.87
CA ALA A 94 3.46 4.19 -10.76
C ALA A 94 4.71 4.91 -10.24
N LEU A 95 5.36 4.33 -9.22
CA LEU A 95 6.64 4.82 -8.72
C LEU A 95 7.79 4.24 -9.56
N LEU A 96 8.71 5.12 -9.93
CA LEU A 96 9.88 4.82 -10.75
C LEU A 96 11.15 4.71 -9.89
N PRO A 97 12.19 4.01 -10.40
CA PRO A 97 13.50 4.01 -9.79
C PRO A 97 14.03 5.42 -9.52
N GLY A 98 14.74 5.57 -8.39
CA GLY A 98 15.22 6.86 -7.91
C GLY A 98 14.20 7.64 -7.06
N THR A 99 13.00 7.08 -6.83
CA THR A 99 12.10 7.57 -5.77
C THR A 99 12.72 7.33 -4.39
N THR A 100 12.65 8.33 -3.52
CA THR A 100 13.09 8.31 -2.11
C THR A 100 12.03 9.00 -1.25
N ASP A 101 12.20 8.96 0.07
CA ASP A 101 11.32 9.65 1.02
C ASP A 101 11.32 11.19 0.85
N GLN A 102 12.31 11.73 0.13
CA GLN A 102 12.46 13.17 -0.13
C GLN A 102 12.15 13.55 -1.58
N LYS A 103 11.99 12.57 -2.47
CA LYS A 103 11.84 12.81 -3.90
C LYS A 103 10.96 11.75 -4.53
N THR A 104 9.83 12.16 -5.07
CA THR A 104 8.95 11.27 -5.84
C THR A 104 9.31 11.31 -7.33
N ASN A 105 9.63 10.14 -7.88
CA ASN A 105 9.73 9.94 -9.32
C ASN A 105 8.58 9.05 -9.76
N ASP A 106 7.60 9.61 -10.43
CA ASP A 106 6.35 8.94 -10.75
C ASP A 106 5.93 9.13 -12.21
N THR A 107 5.02 8.28 -12.66
CA THR A 107 4.38 8.35 -13.97
C THR A 107 2.98 7.76 -13.88
N PRO A 108 2.01 8.21 -14.70
CA PRO A 108 0.74 7.52 -14.82
C PRO A 108 0.97 6.08 -15.29
N VAL A 109 0.15 5.16 -14.78
CA VAL A 109 0.17 3.75 -15.20
C VAL A 109 -0.03 3.64 -16.71
N GLN A 110 0.73 2.74 -17.35
CA GLN A 110 0.77 2.56 -18.80
C GLN A 110 1.03 3.86 -19.56
N SER A 111 1.85 4.76 -18.99
CA SER A 111 2.12 6.08 -19.57
C SER A 111 0.85 6.89 -19.85
N GLY A 112 -0.18 6.75 -19.01
CA GLY A 112 -1.44 7.50 -19.07
C GLY A 112 -2.52 6.88 -19.96
N LYS A 113 -2.26 5.71 -20.54
CA LYS A 113 -3.23 5.00 -21.40
C LYS A 113 -4.51 4.66 -20.65
N TRP A 114 -4.40 4.24 -19.39
CA TRP A 114 -5.55 3.85 -18.58
C TRP A 114 -6.41 5.06 -18.23
N ASP A 115 -5.80 6.12 -17.71
CA ASP A 115 -6.50 7.36 -17.37
C ASP A 115 -7.22 7.96 -18.58
N ALA A 116 -6.60 7.93 -19.77
CA ALA A 116 -7.25 8.37 -21.00
C ALA A 116 -8.46 7.52 -21.38
N ALA A 117 -8.42 6.20 -21.15
CA ALA A 117 -9.57 5.34 -21.39
C ALA A 117 -10.74 5.68 -20.47
N PHE A 118 -10.48 6.00 -19.19
CA PHE A 118 -11.51 6.47 -18.27
C PHE A 118 -12.01 7.87 -18.64
N GLU A 119 -11.13 8.77 -19.06
CA GLU A 119 -11.51 10.11 -19.51
C GLU A 119 -12.47 10.05 -20.71
N ALA A 120 -12.18 9.19 -21.68
CA ALA A 120 -13.05 8.95 -22.83
C ALA A 120 -14.42 8.36 -22.46
N ASP A 121 -14.52 7.65 -21.33
CA ASP A 121 -15.77 7.09 -20.78
C ASP A 121 -16.41 8.01 -19.71
N GLY A 122 -16.00 9.27 -19.65
CA GLY A 122 -16.58 10.26 -18.73
C GLY A 122 -16.16 10.10 -17.27
N ASN A 123 -15.01 9.48 -16.99
CA ASN A 123 -14.41 9.31 -15.67
C ASN A 123 -15.33 8.67 -14.63
N ARG A 124 -16.10 7.64 -15.03
CA ARG A 124 -17.01 6.95 -14.12
C ARG A 124 -16.25 6.16 -13.06
N ASP A 125 -16.58 6.39 -11.79
CA ASP A 125 -16.11 5.56 -10.68
C ASP A 125 -16.64 4.13 -10.86
N LEU A 126 -15.73 3.16 -10.97
CA LEU A 126 -16.09 1.77 -11.20
C LEU A 126 -14.98 0.80 -10.75
N GLY A 127 -15.39 -0.43 -10.43
CA GLY A 127 -14.48 -1.54 -10.18
C GLY A 127 -14.76 -2.72 -11.11
N PHE A 128 -13.72 -3.44 -11.51
CA PHE A 128 -13.83 -4.61 -12.38
C PHE A 128 -12.70 -5.61 -12.14
N ASP A 129 -12.92 -6.85 -12.57
CA ASP A 129 -11.92 -7.90 -12.54
C ASP A 129 -10.88 -7.69 -13.64
N PHE A 130 -9.60 -7.84 -13.32
CA PHE A 130 -8.55 -7.79 -14.33
C PHE A 130 -8.65 -8.99 -15.29
N GLU A 131 -9.12 -10.13 -14.82
CA GLU A 131 -9.39 -11.29 -15.67
C GLU A 131 -10.45 -10.96 -16.73
N GLY A 132 -10.16 -11.31 -18.00
CA GLY A 132 -11.03 -10.98 -19.13
C GLY A 132 -10.96 -9.51 -19.61
N SER A 133 -10.40 -8.59 -18.82
CA SER A 133 -10.24 -7.18 -19.22
C SER A 133 -8.99 -6.95 -20.10
N PRO A 134 -8.99 -5.92 -20.98
CA PRO A 134 -7.77 -5.51 -21.69
C PRO A 134 -6.71 -4.95 -20.73
N PHE A 135 -7.12 -4.25 -19.67
CA PHE A 135 -6.24 -3.71 -18.64
C PHE A 135 -5.41 -4.80 -17.95
N GLY A 136 -6.02 -5.94 -17.63
CA GLY A 136 -5.34 -7.06 -16.99
C GLY A 136 -4.24 -7.70 -17.84
N LYS A 137 -4.26 -7.52 -19.17
CA LYS A 137 -3.26 -8.06 -20.10
C LYS A 137 -2.03 -7.16 -20.25
N ASP A 138 -2.13 -5.90 -19.84
CA ASP A 138 -1.02 -4.96 -19.92
C ASP A 138 0.15 -5.39 -19.01
N TYR A 139 1.36 -5.03 -19.44
CA TYR A 139 2.58 -5.24 -18.67
C TYR A 139 2.50 -4.51 -17.33
N PHE A 140 2.89 -5.17 -16.23
CA PHE A 140 2.77 -4.62 -14.88
C PHE A 140 3.79 -3.51 -14.58
N ASP A 141 3.58 -2.29 -15.06
CA ASP A 141 4.51 -1.16 -14.87
C ASP A 141 4.35 -0.40 -13.55
N TYR A 142 3.40 -0.81 -12.69
CA TYR A 142 3.17 -0.18 -11.39
C TYR A 142 4.34 -0.34 -10.39
N PHE A 143 5.22 -1.33 -10.62
CA PHE A 143 6.40 -1.59 -9.80
C PHE A 143 7.66 -1.82 -10.64
N ALA A 144 8.23 -0.74 -11.16
CA ALA A 144 9.35 -0.78 -12.11
C ALA A 144 10.75 -0.94 -11.46
N PHE A 145 10.85 -1.47 -10.23
CA PHE A 145 12.12 -1.56 -9.49
C PHE A 145 12.94 -2.81 -9.79
N PHE A 146 12.31 -3.85 -10.34
CA PHE A 146 12.99 -5.10 -10.72
C PHE A 146 12.50 -5.58 -12.08
N PRO A 147 13.37 -6.18 -12.91
CA PRO A 147 12.93 -6.83 -14.13
C PRO A 147 11.92 -7.96 -13.85
N HIS A 148 10.81 -7.96 -14.57
CA HIS A 148 9.79 -9.01 -14.55
C HIS A 148 9.02 -9.04 -15.88
N PHE A 149 8.12 -10.02 -16.04
CA PHE A 149 7.27 -10.16 -17.23
C PHE A 149 5.80 -10.37 -16.87
N CYS A 150 5.42 -10.01 -15.64
CA CYS A 150 4.05 -10.13 -15.15
C CYS A 150 3.12 -9.12 -15.83
N SER A 151 1.87 -9.53 -16.03
CA SER A 151 0.76 -8.64 -16.38
C SER A 151 0.05 -8.13 -15.11
N TYR A 152 -0.83 -7.13 -15.23
CA TYR A 152 -1.67 -6.71 -14.11
C TYR A 152 -2.53 -7.84 -13.54
N SER A 153 -3.13 -8.69 -14.39
CA SER A 153 -3.91 -9.86 -13.94
C SER A 153 -3.07 -10.97 -13.29
N THR A 154 -1.74 -10.92 -13.43
CA THR A 154 -0.84 -11.80 -12.68
C THR A 154 -0.72 -11.32 -11.24
N VAL A 155 -0.68 -10.01 -11.02
CA VAL A 155 -0.36 -9.40 -9.71
C VAL A 155 -1.61 -9.10 -8.89
N PHE A 156 -2.69 -8.68 -9.55
CA PHE A 156 -3.95 -8.26 -8.94
C PHE A 156 -5.15 -8.99 -9.53
N ASN A 157 -6.18 -9.26 -8.72
CA ASN A 157 -7.44 -9.83 -9.18
C ASN A 157 -8.35 -8.77 -9.81
N GLY A 158 -8.42 -7.58 -9.21
CA GLY A 158 -9.30 -6.51 -9.69
C GLY A 158 -8.68 -5.13 -9.62
N PHE A 159 -9.39 -4.17 -10.20
CA PHE A 159 -9.06 -2.77 -10.24
C PHE A 159 -10.25 -1.91 -9.84
N ILE A 160 -9.97 -0.80 -9.17
CA ILE A 160 -10.92 0.27 -8.88
C ILE A 160 -10.36 1.54 -9.50
N PHE A 161 -11.12 2.14 -10.40
CA PHE A 161 -10.96 3.54 -10.75
C PHE A 161 -11.77 4.37 -9.76
N TYR A 162 -11.06 5.18 -8.99
CA TYR A 162 -11.60 6.15 -8.06
C TYR A 162 -11.10 7.52 -8.49
N LYS A 163 -11.90 8.26 -9.27
CA LYS A 163 -11.59 9.59 -9.80
C LYS A 163 -10.32 9.70 -10.67
N PRO A 164 -10.23 10.73 -11.53
CA PRO A 164 -9.00 11.11 -12.21
C PRO A 164 -7.86 11.41 -11.24
N LEU A 165 -6.62 11.12 -11.65
CA LEU A 165 -5.42 11.40 -10.84
C LEU A 165 -5.27 12.90 -10.48
N SER A 166 -5.80 13.82 -11.28
CA SER A 166 -5.80 15.26 -11.00
C SER A 166 -6.70 15.65 -9.81
N GLU A 167 -7.68 14.81 -9.48
CA GLU A 167 -8.57 15.00 -8.33
C GLU A 167 -8.06 14.32 -7.06
N HIS A 168 -7.02 13.48 -7.17
CA HIS A 168 -6.42 12.84 -6.01
C HIS A 168 -5.71 13.89 -5.15
N LYS A 169 -5.86 13.75 -3.83
CA LYS A 169 -5.18 14.56 -2.84
C LYS A 169 -4.21 13.69 -2.09
N GLN A 170 -2.97 14.15 -1.99
CA GLN A 170 -2.02 13.62 -1.04
C GLN A 170 -2.26 14.31 0.30
N MET A 171 -2.10 13.58 1.39
CA MET A 171 -2.37 14.08 2.73
C MET A 171 -1.25 13.66 3.69
N THR A 172 -0.84 14.59 4.55
CA THR A 172 -0.08 14.29 5.76
C THR A 172 -0.96 14.48 6.97
N GLY A 173 -0.83 13.60 7.95
CA GLY A 173 -1.70 13.58 9.12
C GLY A 173 -3.03 12.86 8.86
N VAL A 174 -3.75 12.56 9.93
CA VAL A 174 -5.10 12.01 9.88
C VAL A 174 -5.97 12.88 10.78
N PRO A 175 -7.11 13.43 10.28
CA PRO A 175 -8.00 14.24 11.11
C PRO A 175 -8.39 13.51 12.39
N GLY A 176 -8.22 14.18 13.53
CA GLY A 176 -8.58 13.67 14.85
C GLY A 176 -7.69 12.54 15.39
N LEU A 177 -6.57 12.22 14.73
CA LEU A 177 -5.68 11.11 15.16
C LEU A 177 -5.14 11.29 16.58
N MET A 178 -4.96 12.54 17.03
CA MET A 178 -4.32 12.87 18.31
C MET A 178 -5.32 13.29 19.40
N ASP A 179 -6.62 13.20 19.13
CA ASP A 179 -7.66 13.83 19.97
C ASP A 179 -8.06 12.97 21.18
N ASP A 180 -7.73 11.66 21.18
CA ASP A 180 -8.20 10.68 22.15
C ASP A 180 -7.09 10.06 23.02
N GLY A 181 -5.93 10.73 23.11
CA GLY A 181 -4.77 10.26 23.88
C GLY A 181 -3.82 9.36 23.09
N TYR A 182 -4.00 9.25 21.77
CA TYR A 182 -3.08 8.54 20.88
C TYR A 182 -1.68 9.18 20.81
N ASP A 183 -1.57 10.47 21.15
CA ASP A 183 -0.31 11.20 21.27
C ASP A 183 0.64 10.54 22.29
N LYS A 184 0.11 10.12 23.44
CA LYS A 184 0.85 9.38 24.45
C LYS A 184 1.30 8.01 23.91
N ILE A 185 0.44 7.33 23.16
CA ILE A 185 0.78 6.03 22.55
C ILE A 185 1.95 6.21 21.57
N ILE A 186 1.94 7.26 20.75
CA ILE A 186 3.02 7.54 19.81
C ILE A 186 4.30 7.87 20.56
N ALA A 187 4.26 8.75 21.57
CA ALA A 187 5.43 9.12 22.35
C ALA A 187 6.06 7.90 23.04
N ASP A 188 5.26 7.09 23.74
CA ASP A 188 5.72 5.89 24.44
C ASP A 188 6.38 4.89 23.46
N ARG A 189 5.79 4.72 22.26
CA ARG A 189 6.37 3.85 21.23
C ARG A 189 7.64 4.42 20.60
N PHE A 190 7.75 5.73 20.45
CA PHE A 190 8.96 6.38 19.96
C PHE A 190 10.14 6.12 20.91
N VAL A 191 9.89 6.19 22.22
CA VAL A 191 10.88 5.83 23.24
C VAL A 191 11.26 4.35 23.16
N ILE A 192 10.28 3.45 22.99
CA ILE A 192 10.54 2.01 22.76
C ILE A 192 11.43 1.79 21.51
N CYS A 193 11.26 2.60 20.47
CA CYS A 193 12.07 2.53 19.26
C CYS A 193 13.50 3.09 19.41
N GLY A 194 13.88 3.56 20.60
CA GLY A 194 15.23 4.01 20.93
C GLY A 194 15.40 5.53 21.02
N SER A 195 14.33 6.31 20.88
CA SER A 195 14.37 7.75 21.13
C SER A 195 14.35 8.08 22.63
N THR A 196 14.85 9.26 22.98
CA THR A 196 14.67 9.84 24.31
C THR A 196 13.24 10.36 24.50
N THR A 197 12.80 10.50 25.75
CA THR A 197 11.50 11.12 26.07
C THR A 197 11.39 12.54 25.50
N THR A 198 12.49 13.29 25.47
CA THR A 198 12.53 14.65 24.90
C THR A 198 12.29 14.62 23.40
N GLU A 199 13.00 13.76 22.66
CA GLU A 199 12.79 13.60 21.21
C GLU A 199 11.38 13.14 20.87
N ALA A 200 10.83 12.21 21.66
CA ALA A 200 9.46 11.75 21.50
C ALA A 200 8.44 12.87 21.70
N SER A 201 8.63 13.70 22.74
CA SER A 201 7.78 14.86 23.00
C SER A 201 7.85 15.87 21.86
N LEU A 202 9.07 16.22 21.41
CA LEU A 202 9.28 17.15 20.31
C LEU A 202 8.62 16.65 19.02
N TYR A 203 8.76 15.36 18.70
CA TYR A 203 8.13 14.75 17.54
C TYR A 203 6.59 14.87 17.59
N VAL A 204 5.99 14.56 18.74
CA VAL A 204 4.53 14.67 18.92
C VAL A 204 4.06 16.12 18.80
N ASP A 205 4.79 17.07 19.39
CA ASP A 205 4.46 18.49 19.32
C ASP A 205 4.57 19.02 17.87
N GLU A 206 5.62 18.64 17.16
CA GLU A 206 5.79 18.97 15.74
C GLU A 206 4.69 18.35 14.88
N PHE A 207 4.31 17.10 15.12
CA PHE A 207 3.24 16.43 14.39
C PHE A 207 1.89 17.12 14.63
N LYS A 208 1.56 17.45 15.88
CA LYS A 208 0.34 18.21 16.23
C LYS A 208 0.34 19.58 15.57
N LYS A 209 1.46 20.29 15.60
CA LYS A 209 1.61 21.62 14.97
C LYS A 209 1.53 21.53 13.45
N ALA A 210 2.05 20.45 12.86
CA ALA A 210 1.99 20.26 11.42
C ALA A 210 0.55 20.10 10.93
N GLY A 211 -0.30 19.46 11.74
CA GLY A 211 -1.72 19.27 11.48
C GLY A 211 -1.98 18.42 10.23
N VAL A 212 -3.23 18.43 9.79
CA VAL A 212 -3.61 17.81 8.51
C VAL A 212 -3.26 18.78 7.39
N ARG A 213 -2.51 18.30 6.40
CA ARG A 213 -2.19 19.07 5.20
C ARG A 213 -2.56 18.27 3.98
N GLU A 214 -3.21 18.94 3.03
CA GLU A 214 -3.50 18.39 1.72
C GLU A 214 -2.60 19.05 0.68
N PHE A 215 -2.15 18.25 -0.27
CA PHE A 215 -1.32 18.69 -1.38
C PHE A 215 -1.72 17.95 -2.65
N SER A 216 -1.54 18.64 -3.78
CA SER A 216 -1.68 18.05 -5.10
C SER A 216 -0.34 17.51 -5.57
N TYR A 217 -0.35 16.55 -6.49
CA TYR A 217 0.90 16.04 -7.07
C TYR A 217 1.63 17.15 -7.84
N GLU A 218 2.93 17.31 -7.56
CA GLU A 218 3.75 18.40 -8.11
C GLU A 218 3.80 18.38 -9.64
N LYS A 219 3.77 17.19 -10.26
CA LYS A 219 3.94 16.98 -11.70
C LYS A 219 2.64 16.76 -12.46
N MET A 220 1.48 17.10 -11.89
CA MET A 220 0.18 16.85 -12.55
C MET A 220 0.12 17.38 -13.99
N ALA A 221 0.62 18.58 -14.26
CA ALA A 221 0.58 19.16 -15.60
C ALA A 221 1.41 18.37 -16.64
N GLU A 222 2.49 17.73 -16.23
CA GLU A 222 3.29 16.84 -17.08
C GLU A 222 2.54 15.52 -17.32
N HIS A 223 1.97 14.97 -16.25
CA HIS A 223 1.18 13.74 -16.28
C HIS A 223 -0.06 13.89 -17.18
N GLU A 224 -0.76 15.01 -17.13
CA GLU A 224 -1.88 15.31 -18.03
C GLU A 224 -1.47 15.33 -19.50
N LYS A 225 -0.27 15.81 -19.84
CA LYS A 225 0.23 15.76 -21.23
C LYS A 225 0.45 14.32 -21.68
N ALA A 226 0.95 13.46 -20.80
CA ALA A 226 1.14 12.04 -21.08
C ALA A 226 -0.21 11.32 -21.29
N ILE A 227 -1.22 11.65 -20.49
CA ILE A 227 -2.59 11.13 -20.63
C ILE A 227 -3.21 11.58 -21.96
N LYS A 228 -3.20 12.89 -22.25
CA LYS A 228 -3.82 13.48 -23.45
C LYS A 228 -3.23 12.98 -24.77
N LYS A 229 -2.03 12.40 -24.76
CA LYS A 229 -1.45 11.73 -25.94
C LYS A 229 -2.34 10.59 -26.46
N TRP A 230 -3.08 9.93 -25.59
CA TRP A 230 -3.89 8.75 -25.90
C TRP A 230 -5.32 9.07 -26.32
N LEU A 231 -5.77 10.32 -26.17
CA LEU A 231 -7.11 10.78 -26.54
C LEU A 231 -7.21 11.25 -28.01
N LYS A 232 -6.19 10.97 -28.81
CA LYS A 232 -6.08 11.42 -30.20
C LYS A 232 -6.68 10.40 -31.18
#